data_AF-A0A9D1ZEM7-F1
#
_entry.id   AF-A0A9D1ZEM7-F1
#
_cell.length_a   1.000
_cell.length_b   1.000
_cell.length_c   1.000
_cell.angle_alpha   90.00
_cell.angle_beta   90.00
_cell.angle_gamma   90.00
#
_symmetry.space_group_name_H-M   'P 1'
#
loop_
_entity.id
_entity.type
_entity.pdbx_description
1 polymer ?
#
loop_
_entity_poly.entity_id
_entity_poly.type
_entity_poly.pdbx_seq_one_letter_code
_entity_poly.pdbx_strand_id
1 'polypeptide(L)'
;MKITDISVTKKGRYALFVDGEFLFSAEEEALVRSGLRPGMETDIQTLEALRRESEYIYGREWALHLLEYKAYSRRMLLDRLRRQIDEDIAEQVADRLCELGLIDDRYYASTYARDLFRLKGYSRQRIAQALRQKGIEPDTIEEVLEQFDAGESDARLRELIRKKYARYLGEEKGRQRAVNALLRMGYKYGEIRPALAEVLEELGVEEELDPED
;
A
#
# COMPACT_ATOMS: atom_id res chain seq x y z
N MET A 1 2.68 2.26 44.58
CA MET A 1 2.90 0.86 44.14
C MET A 1 4.39 0.61 44.12
N LYS A 2 4.86 -0.65 44.20
CA LYS A 2 6.30 -0.96 44.22
C LYS A 2 6.68 -1.90 43.08
N ILE A 3 7.78 -1.61 42.38
CA ILE A 3 8.35 -2.56 41.42
C ILE A 3 8.96 -3.72 42.20
N THR A 4 8.42 -4.93 42.05
CA THR A 4 8.86 -6.10 42.81
C THR A 4 9.85 -6.98 42.05
N ASP A 5 9.74 -7.06 40.73
CA ASP A 5 10.66 -7.83 39.88
C ASP A 5 10.72 -7.26 38.46
N ILE A 6 11.87 -7.46 37.81
CA ILE A 6 12.07 -7.20 36.38
C ILE A 6 12.91 -8.35 35.82
N SER A 7 12.36 -9.10 34.87
CA SER A 7 13.03 -10.28 34.32
C SER A 7 12.86 -10.40 32.81
N VAL A 8 13.84 -11.00 32.13
CA VAL A 8 13.84 -11.16 30.66
C VAL A 8 12.86 -12.28 30.26
N THR A 9 12.01 -12.00 29.28
CA THR A 9 11.08 -12.96 28.68
C THR A 9 11.75 -13.78 27.59
N LYS A 10 11.13 -14.91 27.19
CA LYS A 10 11.62 -15.74 26.08
C LYS A 10 11.73 -15.01 24.74
N LYS A 11 11.01 -13.89 24.58
CA LYS A 11 11.00 -13.07 23.37
C LYS A 11 11.95 -11.86 23.46
N GLY A 12 12.82 -11.80 24.47
CA GLY A 12 13.81 -10.73 24.63
C GLY A 12 13.31 -9.43 25.27
N ARG A 13 12.01 -9.31 25.55
CA ARG A 13 11.42 -8.17 26.30
C ARG A 13 11.56 -8.36 27.81
N TYR A 14 11.34 -7.32 28.60
CA TYR A 14 11.43 -7.36 30.06
C TYR A 14 10.04 -7.39 30.70
N ALA A 15 9.70 -8.46 31.42
CA ALA A 15 8.49 -8.56 32.22
C ALA A 15 8.61 -7.68 33.48
N LEU A 16 7.64 -6.80 33.69
CA LEU A 16 7.57 -5.90 34.84
C LEU A 16 6.54 -6.42 35.84
N PHE A 17 6.96 -6.57 37.10
CA PHE A 17 6.10 -6.96 38.20
C PHE A 17 5.92 -5.81 39.20
N VAL A 18 4.68 -5.54 39.59
CA VAL A 18 4.29 -4.49 40.52
C VAL A 18 3.50 -5.12 41.65
N ASP A 19 3.91 -4.85 42.90
CA ASP A 19 3.29 -5.40 44.10
C ASP A 19 3.12 -6.94 44.08
N GLY A 20 4.03 -7.64 43.39
CA GLY A 20 4.07 -9.10 43.26
C GLY A 20 3.33 -9.66 42.05
N GLU A 21 2.61 -8.83 41.30
CA GLU A 21 1.81 -9.23 40.14
C GLU A 21 2.46 -8.79 38.83
N PHE A 22 2.34 -9.63 37.79
CA PHE A 22 2.77 -9.27 36.45
C PHE A 22 1.87 -8.16 35.89
N LEU A 23 2.47 -7.08 35.41
CA LEU A 23 1.74 -5.96 34.83
C LEU A 23 1.78 -5.97 33.29
N PHE A 24 2.97 -5.82 32.70
CA PHE A 24 3.19 -5.93 31.26
C PHE A 24 4.66 -6.24 30.94
N SER A 25 4.97 -6.53 29.67
CA SER A 25 6.35 -6.63 29.19
C SER A 25 6.77 -5.37 28.43
N ALA A 26 7.94 -4.83 28.74
CA ALA A 26 8.49 -3.62 28.13
C ALA A 26 9.69 -3.92 27.21
N GLU A 27 9.90 -3.04 26.22
CA GLU A 27 11.15 -2.99 25.45
C GLU A 27 12.29 -2.50 26.34
N GLU A 28 13.50 -3.03 26.13
CA GLU A 28 14.69 -2.71 26.94
C GLU A 28 14.97 -1.21 26.94
N GLU A 29 14.91 -0.59 25.76
CA GLU A 29 15.20 0.84 25.57
C GLU A 29 14.24 1.71 26.40
N ALA A 30 12.93 1.41 26.42
CA ALA A 30 11.95 2.13 27.24
C ALA A 30 12.25 1.96 28.74
N LEU A 31 12.56 0.73 29.16
CA LEU A 31 12.86 0.44 30.56
C LEU A 31 14.13 1.16 31.03
N VAL A 32 15.19 1.12 30.23
CA VAL A 32 16.44 1.84 30.53
C VAL A 32 16.18 3.33 30.69
N ARG A 33 15.42 3.94 29.76
CA ARG A 33 15.06 5.37 29.80
C ARG A 33 14.23 5.75 31.03
N SER A 34 13.30 4.90 31.45
CA SER A 34 12.47 5.14 32.63
C SER A 34 13.26 5.15 33.95
N GLY A 35 14.44 4.50 33.98
CA GLY A 35 15.23 4.36 35.20
C GLY A 35 14.63 3.42 36.27
N LEU A 36 13.48 2.78 36.02
CA LEU A 36 12.82 1.89 36.98
C LEU A 36 13.66 0.65 37.31
N ARG A 37 13.71 0.28 38.59
CA ARG A 37 14.44 -0.89 39.12
C ARG A 37 13.60 -1.60 40.19
N PRO A 38 13.79 -2.91 40.41
CA PRO A 38 13.19 -3.59 41.55
C PRO A 38 13.50 -2.87 42.86
N GLY A 39 12.49 -2.74 43.71
CA GLY A 39 12.57 -2.03 44.98
C GLY A 39 12.07 -0.59 44.94
N MET A 40 11.94 0.03 43.77
CA MET A 40 11.47 1.42 43.64
C MET A 40 9.97 1.55 43.84
N GLU A 41 9.55 2.64 44.49
CA GLU A 41 8.16 3.10 44.46
C GLU A 41 7.85 3.74 43.10
N THR A 42 6.60 3.58 42.65
CA THR A 42 6.09 4.10 41.39
C THR A 42 4.60 4.42 41.49
N ASP A 43 4.10 5.13 40.48
CA ASP A 43 2.71 5.50 40.30
C ASP A 43 2.17 5.05 38.92
N ILE A 44 0.86 5.24 38.72
CA ILE A 44 0.17 4.84 37.50
C ILE A 44 0.69 5.63 36.30
N GLN A 45 0.94 6.94 36.48
CA GLN A 45 1.38 7.82 35.38
C GLN A 45 2.74 7.38 34.83
N THR A 46 3.67 6.99 35.70
CA THR A 46 5.00 6.50 35.32
C THR A 46 4.90 5.15 34.59
N LEU A 47 4.03 4.25 35.07
CA LEU A 47 3.82 2.94 34.43
C LEU A 47 3.14 3.07 33.07
N GLU A 48 2.18 3.97 32.93
CA GLU A 48 1.52 4.27 31.66
C GLU A 48 2.50 4.92 30.67
N ALA A 49 3.34 5.85 31.12
CA ALA A 49 4.38 6.45 30.30
C ALA A 49 5.38 5.39 29.80
N LEU A 50 5.84 4.50 30.68
CA LEU A 50 6.71 3.38 30.29
C LEU A 50 6.02 2.47 29.27
N ARG A 51 4.74 2.15 29.47
CA ARG A 51 3.98 1.31 28.54
C ARG A 51 3.86 1.96 27.16
N ARG A 52 3.48 3.24 27.09
CA ARG A 52 3.34 3.97 25.82
C ARG A 52 4.68 4.07 25.09
N GLU A 53 5.76 4.41 25.81
CA GLU A 53 7.11 4.44 25.24
C GLU A 53 7.53 3.05 24.70
N SER A 54 7.25 1.99 25.46
CA SER A 54 7.53 0.62 25.01
C SER A 54 6.74 0.22 23.78
N GLU A 55 5.45 0.57 23.70
CA GLU A 55 4.61 0.29 22.52
C GLU A 55 5.09 1.10 21.31
N TYR A 56 5.51 2.35 21.51
CA TYR A 56 6.08 3.18 20.44
C TYR A 56 7.36 2.59 19.87
N ILE A 57 8.30 2.16 20.72
CA ILE A 57 9.55 1.52 20.29
C ILE A 57 9.25 0.24 19.53
N TYR A 58 8.40 -0.62 20.08
CA TYR A 58 7.99 -1.85 19.41
C TYR A 58 7.33 -1.59 18.05
N GLY A 59 6.42 -0.62 17.97
CA GLY A 59 5.76 -0.21 16.74
C GLY A 59 6.75 0.31 15.69
N ARG A 60 7.72 1.13 16.10
CA ARG A 60 8.79 1.65 15.24
C ARG A 60 9.64 0.52 14.67
N GLU A 61 10.17 -0.36 15.51
CA GLU A 61 11.00 -1.48 15.05
C GLU A 61 10.23 -2.41 14.12
N TRP A 62 8.96 -2.68 14.44
CA TRP A 62 8.12 -3.52 13.58
C TRP A 62 7.81 -2.84 12.24
N ALA A 63 7.57 -1.52 12.22
CA ALA A 63 7.38 -0.77 10.99
C ALA A 63 8.65 -0.76 10.12
N LEU A 64 9.83 -0.58 10.72
CA LEU A 64 11.10 -0.66 10.01
C LEU A 64 11.31 -2.05 9.40
N HIS A 65 11.07 -3.10 10.18
CA HIS A 65 11.09 -4.48 9.67
C HIS A 65 10.12 -4.64 8.49
N LEU A 66 8.88 -4.13 8.54
CA LEU A 66 7.97 -4.21 7.39
C LEU A 66 8.55 -3.53 6.14
N LEU A 67 9.19 -2.37 6.31
CA LEU A 67 9.73 -1.58 5.21
C LEU A 67 10.95 -2.22 4.54
N GLU A 68 11.70 -3.08 5.25
CA GLU A 68 12.79 -3.86 4.66
C GLU A 68 12.31 -4.82 3.56
N TYR A 69 11.10 -5.39 3.69
CA TYR A 69 10.57 -6.35 2.72
C TYR A 69 9.85 -5.69 1.55
N LYS A 70 9.20 -4.54 1.79
CA LYS A 70 8.34 -3.90 0.79
C LYS A 70 8.04 -2.44 1.15
N ALA A 71 7.91 -1.59 0.15
CA ALA A 71 7.31 -0.27 0.29
C ALA A 71 5.82 -0.33 0.70
N TYR A 72 5.43 0.55 1.60
CA TYR A 72 4.05 0.76 2.05
C TYR A 72 3.64 2.21 1.80
N SER A 73 2.35 2.45 1.56
CA SER A 73 1.75 3.76 1.81
C SER A 73 1.58 3.96 3.32
N ARG A 74 1.44 5.22 3.76
CA ARG A 74 1.16 5.57 5.16
C ARG A 74 -0.04 4.78 5.67
N ARG A 75 -1.15 4.78 4.93
CA ARG A 75 -2.37 4.07 5.32
C ARG A 75 -2.16 2.56 5.46
N MET A 76 -1.46 1.94 4.53
CA MET A 76 -1.19 0.50 4.63
C MET A 76 -0.30 0.14 5.82
N LEU A 77 0.68 0.99 6.15
CA LEU A 77 1.53 0.80 7.32
C LEU A 77 0.73 0.98 8.61
N LEU A 78 -0.10 2.01 8.68
CA LEU A 78 -0.98 2.28 9.83
C LEU A 78 -1.96 1.14 10.09
N ASP A 79 -2.59 0.60 9.04
CA ASP A 79 -3.51 -0.56 9.14
C ASP A 79 -2.81 -1.82 9.66
N ARG A 80 -1.49 -1.92 9.46
CA ARG A 80 -0.66 -2.97 10.04
C ARG A 80 -0.41 -2.65 11.52
N LEU A 81 0.01 -1.44 11.86
CA LEU A 81 0.41 -1.03 13.21
C LEU A 81 -0.75 -1.14 14.20
N ARG A 82 -1.95 -0.71 13.81
CA ARG A 82 -3.18 -0.81 14.62
C ARG A 82 -3.55 -2.23 15.07
N ARG A 83 -2.97 -3.26 14.44
CA ARG A 83 -3.19 -4.67 14.84
C ARG A 83 -2.21 -5.14 15.91
N GLN A 84 -1.20 -4.34 16.24
CA GLN A 84 -0.08 -4.71 17.08
C GLN A 84 0.04 -3.82 18.32
N ILE A 85 -0.35 -2.55 18.21
CA ILE A 85 -0.22 -1.52 19.24
C ILE A 85 -1.45 -0.63 19.29
N ASP A 86 -1.54 0.19 20.33
CA ASP A 86 -2.57 1.21 20.48
C ASP A 86 -2.66 2.16 19.28
N GLU A 87 -3.87 2.63 18.96
CA GLU A 87 -4.14 3.42 17.76
C GLU A 87 -3.40 4.76 17.78
N ASP A 88 -3.39 5.47 18.91
CA ASP A 88 -2.72 6.76 19.01
C ASP A 88 -1.21 6.63 18.82
N ILE A 89 -0.65 5.50 19.26
CA ILE A 89 0.78 5.20 19.11
C ILE A 89 1.07 4.78 17.66
N ALA A 90 0.18 4.02 17.04
CA ALA A 90 0.30 3.65 15.63
C ALA A 90 0.32 4.87 14.71
N GLU A 91 -0.53 5.87 14.96
CA GLU A 91 -0.53 7.14 14.24
C GLU A 91 0.81 7.89 14.45
N GLN A 92 1.26 8.02 15.70
CA GLN A 92 2.56 8.67 16.01
C GLN A 92 3.74 8.00 15.30
N VAL A 93 3.78 6.66 15.28
CA VAL A 93 4.84 5.92 14.57
C VAL A 93 4.75 6.18 13.07
N ALA A 94 3.55 6.10 12.48
CA ALA A 94 3.36 6.31 11.05
C ALA A 94 3.73 7.74 10.63
N ASP A 95 3.32 8.75 11.40
CA ASP A 95 3.66 10.15 11.17
C ASP A 95 5.16 10.38 11.29
N ARG A 96 5.81 9.84 12.32
CA ARG A 96 7.25 9.97 12.48
C ARG A 96 8.02 9.39 11.30
N LEU A 97 7.58 8.26 10.76
CA LEU A 97 8.22 7.65 9.60
C LEU A 97 7.99 8.44 8.30
N CYS A 98 6.84 9.14 8.19
CA CYS A 98 6.61 10.10 7.10
C CYS A 98 7.52 11.32 7.24
N GLU A 99 7.65 11.90 8.43
CA GLU A 99 8.54 13.03 8.71
C GLU A 99 10.01 12.71 8.39
N LEU A 100 10.44 11.48 8.67
CA LEU A 100 11.79 11.00 8.36
C LEU A 100 11.98 10.67 6.87
N GLY A 101 10.94 10.75 6.04
CA GLY A 101 10.98 10.42 4.62
C GLY A 101 11.11 8.91 4.33
N LEU A 102 10.89 8.06 5.33
CA LEU A 102 10.90 6.60 5.18
C LEU A 102 9.58 6.09 4.55
N ILE A 103 8.52 6.87 4.70
CA ILE A 103 7.25 6.71 3.99
C ILE A 103 7.01 7.96 3.16
N ASP A 104 6.77 7.77 1.87
CA ASP A 104 6.39 8.83 0.95
C ASP A 104 5.29 8.29 0.03
N ASP A 105 4.05 8.74 0.28
CA ASP A 105 2.88 8.32 -0.49
C ASP A 105 2.93 8.79 -1.94
N ARG A 106 3.53 9.95 -2.22
CA ARG A 106 3.70 10.46 -3.60
C ARG A 106 4.70 9.59 -4.36
N TYR A 107 5.83 9.26 -3.74
CA TYR A 107 6.83 8.37 -4.33
C TYR A 107 6.28 6.95 -4.55
N TYR A 108 5.58 6.41 -3.55
CA TYR A 108 4.90 5.12 -3.64
C TYR A 108 3.89 5.12 -4.79
N ALA A 109 3.01 6.12 -4.83
CA ALA A 109 1.97 6.25 -5.84
C ALA A 109 2.56 6.36 -7.26
N SER A 110 3.59 7.19 -7.43
CA SER A 110 4.28 7.37 -8.72
C SER A 110 4.87 6.07 -9.25
N THR A 111 5.57 5.34 -8.38
CA THR A 111 6.21 4.06 -8.75
C THR A 111 5.16 3.01 -9.07
N TYR A 112 4.13 2.88 -8.23
CA TYR A 112 3.07 1.90 -8.42
C TYR A 112 2.23 2.19 -9.67
N ALA A 113 1.90 3.46 -9.92
CA ALA A 113 1.19 3.90 -11.13
C ALA A 113 1.99 3.54 -12.39
N ARG A 114 3.30 3.84 -12.40
CA ARG A 114 4.19 3.51 -13.50
C ARG A 114 4.23 2.01 -13.79
N ASP A 115 4.27 1.17 -12.76
CA ASP A 115 4.27 -0.29 -12.91
C ASP A 115 2.93 -0.80 -13.45
N LEU A 116 1.80 -0.30 -12.95
CA LEU A 116 0.48 -0.65 -13.46
C LEU A 116 0.30 -0.23 -14.92
N PHE A 117 0.79 0.96 -15.28
CA PHE A 117 0.74 1.45 -16.64
C PHE A 117 1.64 0.63 -17.58
N ARG A 118 2.92 0.48 -17.25
CA ARG A 118 3.92 -0.15 -18.14
C ARG A 118 3.82 -1.68 -18.16
N LEU A 119 3.70 -2.32 -17.00
CA LEU A 119 3.75 -3.77 -16.91
C LEU A 119 2.38 -4.41 -17.06
N LYS A 120 1.34 -3.79 -16.48
CA LYS A 120 -0.03 -4.33 -16.56
C LYS A 120 -0.82 -3.76 -17.73
N GLY A 121 -0.50 -2.56 -18.22
CA GLY A 121 -1.24 -1.90 -19.30
C GLY A 121 -2.54 -1.27 -18.83
N TYR A 122 -2.69 -1.00 -17.54
CA TYR A 122 -3.93 -0.45 -16.98
C TYR A 122 -4.17 0.98 -17.46
N SER A 123 -5.44 1.30 -17.70
CA SER A 123 -5.89 2.65 -17.98
C SER A 123 -5.65 3.58 -16.79
N ARG A 124 -5.60 4.90 -17.05
CA ARG A 124 -5.51 5.94 -16.01
C ARG A 124 -6.59 5.78 -14.94
N GLN A 125 -7.83 5.48 -15.34
CA GLN A 125 -8.95 5.28 -14.41
C GLN A 125 -8.75 4.06 -13.50
N ARG A 126 -8.27 2.95 -14.06
CA ARG A 126 -7.98 1.73 -13.28
C ARG A 126 -6.82 1.93 -12.31
N ILE A 127 -5.80 2.68 -12.72
CA ILE A 127 -4.67 3.06 -11.86
C ILE A 127 -5.16 3.93 -10.71
N ALA A 128 -5.98 4.95 -10.98
CA ALA A 128 -6.58 5.79 -9.93
C ALA A 128 -7.34 4.94 -8.90
N GLN A 129 -8.15 4.00 -9.35
CA GLN A 129 -8.88 3.09 -8.46
C GLN A 129 -7.93 2.22 -7.62
N ALA A 130 -6.86 1.69 -8.23
CA ALA A 130 -5.87 0.88 -7.53
C ALA A 130 -5.15 1.71 -6.45
N LEU A 131 -4.79 2.97 -6.73
CA LEU A 131 -4.18 3.88 -5.76
C LEU A 131 -5.11 4.20 -4.59
N ARG A 132 -6.41 4.46 -4.85
CA ARG A 132 -7.41 4.64 -3.79
C ARG A 132 -7.51 3.41 -2.88
N GLN A 133 -7.45 2.21 -3.44
CA GLN A 133 -7.42 0.97 -2.65
C GLN A 133 -6.15 0.81 -1.81
N LYS A 134 -5.07 1.53 -2.13
CA LYS A 134 -3.85 1.64 -1.30
C LYS A 134 -3.91 2.78 -0.30
N GLY A 135 -5.03 3.51 -0.23
CA GLY A 135 -5.22 4.61 0.70
C GLY A 135 -4.46 5.88 0.32
N ILE A 136 -4.13 6.06 -0.97
CA ILE A 136 -3.53 7.30 -1.46
C ILE A 136 -4.62 8.36 -1.60
N GLU A 137 -4.34 9.56 -1.11
CA GLU A 137 -5.26 10.69 -1.15
C GLU A 137 -5.56 11.17 -2.59
N PRO A 138 -6.77 11.70 -2.86
CA PRO A 138 -7.18 12.13 -4.19
C PRO A 138 -6.22 13.11 -4.86
N ASP A 139 -5.71 14.10 -4.13
CA ASP A 139 -4.82 15.13 -4.66
C ASP A 139 -3.50 14.51 -5.17
N THR A 140 -2.89 13.64 -4.36
CA THR A 140 -1.69 12.88 -4.76
C THR A 140 -1.95 11.99 -5.97
N ILE A 141 -3.15 11.39 -6.07
CA ILE A 141 -3.53 10.59 -7.24
C ILE A 141 -3.62 11.46 -8.48
N GLU A 142 -4.26 12.63 -8.38
CA GLU A 142 -4.42 13.55 -9.51
C GLU A 142 -3.06 13.98 -10.05
N GLU A 143 -2.19 14.50 -9.19
CA GLU A 143 -0.84 14.94 -9.55
C GLU A 143 0.02 13.81 -10.15
N VAL A 144 -0.05 12.59 -9.59
CA VAL A 144 0.68 11.44 -10.14
C VAL A 144 0.15 11.09 -11.53
N LEU A 145 -1.16 11.17 -11.73
CA LEU A 145 -1.79 10.82 -13.00
C LEU A 145 -1.68 11.90 -14.07
N GLU A 146 -1.42 13.16 -13.71
CA GLU A 146 -1.09 14.22 -14.67
C GLU A 146 0.15 13.91 -15.51
N GLN A 147 1.09 13.13 -14.96
CA GLN A 147 2.27 12.66 -15.68
C GLN A 147 1.93 11.64 -16.79
N PHE A 148 0.70 11.12 -16.81
CA PHE A 148 0.22 10.18 -17.80
C PHE A 148 -0.81 10.90 -18.69
N ASP A 149 -0.32 11.43 -19.81
CA ASP A 149 -1.13 12.19 -20.76
C ASP A 149 -2.19 11.28 -21.43
N ALA A 150 -3.35 11.86 -21.74
CA ALA A 150 -4.44 11.16 -22.42
C ALA A 150 -4.00 10.63 -23.80
N GLY A 151 -3.14 11.37 -24.52
CA GLY A 151 -2.57 10.93 -25.80
C GLY A 151 -1.70 9.68 -25.69
N GLU A 152 -1.00 9.48 -24.56
CA GLU A 152 -0.25 8.25 -24.30
C GLU A 152 -1.18 7.06 -24.06
N SER A 153 -2.37 7.29 -23.50
CA SER A 153 -3.34 6.23 -23.19
C SER A 153 -3.88 5.56 -24.47
N ASP A 154 -4.22 6.33 -25.50
CA ASP A 154 -4.73 5.79 -26.78
C ASP A 154 -3.63 5.04 -27.56
N ALA A 155 -2.45 5.64 -27.67
CA ALA A 155 -1.30 4.98 -28.30
C ALA A 155 -0.95 3.67 -27.58
N ARG A 156 -1.03 3.66 -26.24
CA ARG A 156 -0.78 2.47 -25.43
C ARG A 156 -1.84 1.41 -25.60
N LEU A 157 -3.12 1.80 -25.69
CA LEU A 157 -4.22 0.87 -25.94
C LEU A 157 -4.01 0.14 -27.27
N ARG A 158 -3.69 0.87 -28.35
CA ARG A 158 -3.36 0.26 -29.65
C ARG A 158 -2.17 -0.67 -29.57
N GLU A 159 -1.09 -0.23 -28.93
CA GLU A 159 0.11 -1.07 -28.74
C GLU A 159 -0.22 -2.36 -27.99
N LEU A 160 -1.06 -2.28 -26.96
CA LEU A 160 -1.50 -3.42 -26.18
C LEU A 160 -2.33 -4.41 -27.03
N ILE A 161 -3.25 -3.89 -27.86
CA ILE A 161 -4.04 -4.67 -28.83
C ILE A 161 -3.10 -5.39 -29.80
N ARG A 162 -2.17 -4.67 -30.44
CA ARG A 162 -1.21 -5.26 -31.38
C ARG A 162 -0.35 -6.34 -30.74
N LYS A 163 0.23 -6.08 -29.56
CA LYS A 163 1.19 -6.99 -28.93
C LYS A 163 0.55 -8.23 -28.31
N LYS A 164 -0.62 -8.08 -27.66
CA LYS A 164 -1.22 -9.18 -26.89
C LYS A 164 -2.38 -9.87 -27.59
N TYR A 165 -3.08 -9.16 -28.46
CA TYR A 165 -4.38 -9.62 -28.96
C TYR A 165 -4.43 -9.85 -30.47
N ALA A 166 -3.53 -9.25 -31.27
CA ALA A 166 -3.53 -9.33 -32.74
C ALA A 166 -3.79 -10.73 -33.29
N ARG A 167 -3.10 -11.76 -32.76
CA ARG A 167 -3.24 -13.15 -33.21
C ARG A 167 -4.62 -13.77 -33.04
N TYR A 168 -5.50 -13.15 -32.27
CA TYR A 168 -6.85 -13.62 -31.99
C TYR A 168 -7.93 -12.79 -32.70
N LEU A 169 -7.55 -11.68 -33.35
CA LEU A 169 -8.52 -10.71 -33.87
C LEU A 169 -9.19 -11.15 -35.19
N GLY A 170 -8.71 -12.23 -35.82
CA GLY A 170 -9.37 -12.81 -37.00
C GLY A 170 -10.66 -13.58 -36.68
N GLU A 171 -10.93 -13.89 -35.41
CA GLU A 171 -12.16 -14.57 -34.99
C GLU A 171 -13.00 -13.65 -34.10
N GLU A 172 -14.32 -13.67 -34.29
CA GLU A 172 -15.26 -12.87 -33.48
C GLU A 172 -15.14 -13.18 -31.98
N LYS A 173 -15.05 -14.47 -31.63
CA LYS A 173 -14.80 -14.90 -30.25
C LYS A 173 -13.46 -14.40 -29.70
N GLY A 174 -12.46 -14.21 -30.54
CA GLY A 174 -11.17 -13.64 -30.15
C GLY A 174 -11.26 -12.13 -29.91
N ARG A 175 -11.96 -11.39 -30.78
CA ARG A 175 -12.27 -9.96 -30.61
C ARG A 175 -13.04 -9.71 -29.32
N GLN A 176 -14.11 -10.44 -29.06
CA GLN A 176 -14.89 -10.31 -27.81
C GLN A 176 -14.04 -10.59 -26.56
N ARG A 177 -13.13 -11.56 -26.62
CA ARG A 177 -12.19 -11.84 -25.52
C ARG A 177 -11.21 -10.68 -25.30
N ALA A 178 -10.73 -10.05 -26.36
CA ALA A 178 -9.86 -8.88 -26.27
C ALA A 178 -10.60 -7.69 -25.63
N VAL A 179 -11.81 -7.37 -26.10
CA VAL A 179 -12.67 -6.32 -25.54
C VAL A 179 -12.90 -6.54 -24.04
N ASN A 180 -13.33 -7.75 -23.65
CA ASN A 180 -13.57 -8.10 -22.25
C ASN A 180 -12.32 -7.97 -21.37
N ALA A 181 -11.13 -8.28 -21.90
CA ALA A 181 -9.89 -8.10 -21.18
C ALA A 181 -9.55 -6.62 -20.97
N LEU A 182 -9.71 -5.80 -22.01
CA LEU A 182 -9.45 -4.36 -21.96
C LEU A 182 -10.41 -3.63 -21.01
N LEU A 183 -11.69 -4.03 -20.98
CA LEU A 183 -12.65 -3.52 -19.99
C LEU A 183 -12.20 -3.80 -18.54
N ARG A 184 -11.67 -4.99 -18.25
CA ARG A 184 -11.10 -5.30 -16.91
C ARG A 184 -9.82 -4.52 -16.60
N MET A 185 -9.13 -4.03 -17.63
CA MET A 185 -7.99 -3.12 -17.53
C MET A 185 -8.43 -1.64 -17.39
N GLY A 186 -9.74 -1.40 -17.44
CA GLY A 186 -10.43 -0.13 -17.17
C GLY A 186 -10.54 0.81 -18.36
N TYR A 187 -10.25 0.35 -19.57
CA TYR A 187 -10.58 1.11 -20.78
C TYR A 187 -12.08 1.08 -20.98
N LYS A 188 -12.65 2.18 -21.46
CA LYS A 188 -14.07 2.28 -21.80
C LYS A 188 -14.31 1.67 -23.17
N TYR A 189 -15.52 1.15 -23.38
CA TYR A 189 -15.89 0.60 -24.68
C TYR A 189 -15.72 1.61 -25.83
N GLY A 190 -16.03 2.88 -25.58
CA GLY A 190 -15.83 3.97 -26.54
C GLY A 190 -14.36 4.28 -26.91
N GLU A 191 -13.39 3.86 -26.09
CA GLU A 191 -11.95 3.93 -26.40
C GLU A 191 -11.48 2.64 -27.10
N ILE A 192 -12.02 1.50 -26.67
CA ILE A 192 -11.65 0.17 -27.19
C ILE A 192 -12.07 0.02 -28.65
N ARG A 193 -13.33 0.34 -28.99
CA ARG A 193 -13.88 0.14 -30.33
C ARG A 193 -13.06 0.84 -31.43
N PRO A 194 -12.78 2.16 -31.37
CA PRO A 194 -11.99 2.83 -32.41
C PRO A 194 -10.56 2.30 -32.48
N ALA A 195 -9.91 2.04 -31.33
CA ALA A 195 -8.55 1.49 -31.30
C ALA A 195 -8.48 0.07 -31.89
N LEU A 196 -9.53 -0.74 -31.70
CA LEU A 196 -9.62 -2.08 -32.26
C LEU A 196 -9.85 -2.04 -33.78
N ALA A 197 -10.74 -1.15 -34.26
CA ALA A 197 -11.00 -0.96 -35.68
C ALA A 197 -9.72 -0.54 -36.44
N GLU A 198 -8.97 0.43 -35.91
CA GLU A 198 -7.69 0.86 -36.47
C GLU A 198 -6.69 -0.30 -36.58
N VAL A 199 -6.58 -1.14 -35.54
CA VAL A 199 -5.68 -2.30 -35.57
C VAL A 199 -6.18 -3.40 -36.50
N LEU A 200 -7.49 -3.61 -36.64
CA LEU A 200 -8.05 -4.58 -37.61
C LEU A 200 -7.76 -4.15 -39.05
N GLU A 201 -7.91 -2.86 -39.34
CA GLU A 201 -7.55 -2.25 -40.64
C GLU A 201 -6.05 -2.42 -40.93
N GLU A 202 -5.17 -2.10 -39.95
CA GLU A 202 -3.72 -2.33 -40.06
C GLU A 202 -3.36 -3.79 -40.37
N LEU A 203 -4.15 -4.75 -39.87
CA LEU A 203 -3.94 -6.19 -40.06
C LEU A 203 -4.60 -6.74 -41.34
N GLY A 204 -5.34 -5.93 -42.09
CA GLY A 204 -6.07 -6.36 -43.28
C GLY A 204 -7.17 -7.39 -42.98
N VAL A 205 -7.73 -7.33 -41.77
CA VAL A 205 -8.86 -8.19 -41.37
C VAL A 205 -10.14 -7.44 -41.71
N GLU A 206 -10.82 -7.84 -42.78
CA GLU A 206 -12.15 -7.32 -43.10
C GLU A 206 -13.11 -7.68 -41.95
N GLU A 207 -13.74 -6.66 -41.34
CA GLU A 207 -14.93 -6.89 -40.53
C GLU A 207 -16.03 -7.36 -41.49
N GLU A 208 -16.47 -8.61 -41.36
CA GLU A 208 -17.86 -8.93 -41.69
C GLU A 208 -18.72 -8.11 -40.73
N LEU A 209 -19.05 -6.87 -41.15
CA LEU A 209 -20.08 -6.06 -40.54
C LEU A 209 -21.38 -6.85 -40.70
N ASP A 210 -21.83 -7.51 -39.64
CA ASP A 210 -23.20 -7.99 -39.59
C ASP A 210 -24.11 -6.76 -39.67
N PRO A 211 -24.98 -6.62 -40.70
CA PRO A 211 -25.74 -5.40 -40.92
C PRO A 211 -26.83 -5.12 -39.86
N GLU A 212 -26.97 -5.96 -38.83
CA GLU A 212 -28.05 -5.87 -37.85
C GLU A 212 -27.54 -6.08 -36.41
N ASP A 213 -27.19 -4.98 -35.73
CA ASP A 213 -27.36 -4.79 -34.27
C ASP A 213 -27.26 -3.30 -33.86
#